data_AF-A0A7C9C5H1-F1
#
_entry.id   AF-A0A7C9C5H1-F1
#
_cell.length_a   1.000
_cell.length_b   1.000
_cell.length_c   1.000
_cell.angle_alpha   90.00
_cell.angle_beta   90.00
_cell.angle_gamma   90.00
#
_symmetry.space_group_name_H-M   'P 1'
#
loop_
_entity.id
_entity.type
_entity.pdbx_description
1 polymer ?
#
loop_
_entity_poly.entity_id
_entity_poly.type
_entity_poly.pdbx_seq_one_letter_code
_entity_poly.pdbx_strand_id
1 'polypeptide(L)'
;MHSNDVSQAALAVAVLSPGSPGLSAASPRADLIGRLLADIAPDAPCGANLEYDAEFLQLQERATPRAEQQYGDTVIPAEAPDWGAVERLALALSSRTKDLRVVAYLARSWIEQHGLPGYADALAIVANLLERRWDELHPRLDADGEADPTPRMNALADVAGAHDCARAARRQPLFDGGLSVRDAERLLDGRDEAGGRASLIAALSAVRGDGTTPLDAARAALQALDTIRACVIDKLGREWAPDAGDAEKALQRIVREVPVPEPQPGAPDGASSTLQAASGGASQAGIAPLAPAAMPNAHAWRDAELTSRDDVRLGLDKMCRYFELHEPSHPAPLLLRRAQRLLALDFYEIIRDLAPESLPKLDLLSGERSE
;
A
#
# COMPACT_ATOMS: atom_id res chain seq x y z
N MET A 1 -8.78 -40.07 22.81
CA MET A 1 -7.69 -40.49 21.92
C MET A 1 -8.23 -40.50 20.50
N HIS A 2 -7.63 -39.66 19.64
CA HIS A 2 -7.80 -39.52 18.17
C HIS A 2 -9.13 -38.87 17.73
N SER A 3 -9.20 -37.55 17.50
CA SER A 3 -8.55 -36.70 16.46
C SER A 3 -8.88 -37.16 15.04
N ASN A 4 -9.73 -36.44 14.30
CA ASN A 4 -9.48 -35.19 13.54
C ASN A 4 -8.90 -35.53 12.16
N ASP A 5 -9.77 -35.68 11.16
CA ASP A 5 -9.35 -35.89 9.76
C ASP A 5 -10.40 -35.30 8.79
N VAL A 6 -10.45 -33.97 8.73
CA VAL A 6 -11.12 -33.22 7.65
C VAL A 6 -10.30 -31.95 7.37
N SER A 7 -9.09 -32.11 6.81
CA SER A 7 -8.34 -31.03 6.12
C SER A 7 -7.13 -31.62 5.39
N GLN A 8 -7.36 -32.42 4.34
CA GLN A 8 -6.29 -32.84 3.42
C GLN A 8 -6.72 -33.00 1.95
N ALA A 9 -7.89 -32.50 1.55
CA ALA A 9 -8.38 -32.67 0.18
C ALA A 9 -8.33 -31.36 -0.62
N ALA A 10 -7.13 -30.82 -0.89
CA ALA A 10 -6.94 -29.74 -1.86
C ALA A 10 -5.48 -29.63 -2.36
N LEU A 11 -4.86 -30.74 -2.78
CA LEU A 11 -3.60 -30.69 -3.56
C LEU A 11 -3.52 -31.96 -4.42
N ALA A 12 -4.14 -31.92 -5.61
CA ALA A 12 -3.99 -32.97 -6.62
C ALA A 12 -3.69 -32.36 -7.99
N VAL A 13 -2.39 -32.37 -8.29
CA VAL A 13 -1.64 -32.30 -9.54
C VAL A 13 -2.44 -32.39 -10.87
N ALA A 14 -2.28 -31.39 -11.74
CA ALA A 14 -2.55 -31.50 -13.17
C ALA A 14 -1.21 -31.44 -13.94
N VAL A 15 -0.86 -32.55 -14.61
CA VAL A 15 0.26 -32.64 -15.56
C VAL A 15 -0.28 -32.35 -16.96
N LEU A 16 0.26 -31.35 -17.65
CA LEU A 16 0.02 -31.10 -19.08
C LEU A 16 1.35 -30.98 -19.83
N SER A 17 1.42 -31.67 -20.97
CA SER A 17 2.58 -31.81 -21.86
C SER A 17 2.93 -30.52 -22.63
N PRO A 18 4.19 -30.35 -23.12
CA PRO A 18 4.64 -29.09 -23.71
C PRO A 18 4.29 -28.98 -25.20
N GLY A 19 3.64 -27.88 -25.58
CA GLY A 19 3.49 -27.41 -26.95
C GLY A 19 4.55 -26.35 -27.29
N SER A 20 5.02 -26.36 -28.55
CA SER A 20 6.13 -25.55 -29.09
C SER A 20 5.95 -24.02 -28.96
N PRO A 21 7.05 -23.22 -28.94
CA PRO A 21 6.97 -21.78 -28.74
C PRO A 21 6.60 -21.06 -30.05
N GLY A 22 5.36 -20.61 -30.15
CA GLY A 22 4.95 -19.61 -31.14
C GLY A 22 5.35 -18.21 -30.69
N LEU A 23 5.74 -17.36 -31.64
CA LEU A 23 6.03 -15.94 -31.44
C LEU A 23 5.00 -15.28 -30.51
N SER A 24 5.46 -14.71 -29.41
CA SER A 24 4.63 -14.12 -28.35
C SER A 24 3.80 -12.95 -28.92
N ALA A 25 2.52 -13.21 -29.20
CA ALA A 25 1.55 -12.16 -29.44
C ALA A 25 1.35 -11.40 -28.12
N ALA A 26 1.45 -10.07 -28.15
CA ALA A 26 1.20 -9.24 -26.97
C ALA A 26 -0.21 -9.56 -26.42
N SER A 27 -0.30 -9.78 -25.10
CA SER A 27 -1.58 -10.06 -24.46
C SER A 27 -2.53 -8.87 -24.64
N PRO A 28 -3.86 -9.08 -24.75
CA PRO A 28 -4.84 -8.00 -24.88
C PRO A 28 -4.71 -6.89 -23.82
N ARG A 29 -4.20 -7.24 -22.64
CA ARG A 29 -3.91 -6.33 -21.53
C ARG A 29 -2.68 -5.43 -21.79
N ALA A 30 -1.64 -5.96 -22.43
CA ALA A 30 -0.45 -5.18 -22.79
C ALA A 30 -0.80 -4.12 -23.85
N ASP A 31 -1.63 -4.47 -24.83
CA ASP A 31 -2.14 -3.51 -25.83
C ASP A 31 -3.01 -2.42 -25.19
N LEU A 32 -3.82 -2.79 -24.19
CA LEU A 32 -4.61 -1.83 -23.41
C LEU A 32 -3.71 -0.86 -22.65
N ILE A 33 -2.69 -1.35 -21.94
CA ILE A 33 -1.71 -0.51 -21.23
C ILE A 33 -1.00 0.42 -22.21
N GLY A 34 -0.60 -0.07 -23.39
CA GLY A 34 0.00 0.75 -24.44
C GLY A 34 -0.90 1.92 -24.86
N ARG A 35 -2.21 1.69 -25.02
CA ARG A 35 -3.18 2.76 -25.31
C ARG A 35 -3.37 3.74 -24.16
N LEU A 36 -3.36 3.26 -22.92
CA LEU A 36 -3.48 4.11 -21.74
C LEU A 36 -2.26 5.05 -21.57
N LEU A 37 -1.09 4.64 -22.05
CA LEU A 37 0.14 5.45 -22.03
C LEU A 37 0.35 6.34 -23.27
N ALA A 38 -0.39 6.11 -24.35
CA ALA A 38 -0.30 6.93 -25.55
C ALA A 38 -0.84 8.34 -25.32
N ASP A 39 -0.26 9.33 -26.00
CA ASP A 39 -0.72 10.72 -25.96
C ASP A 39 -2.17 10.85 -26.43
N ILE A 40 -2.93 11.73 -25.78
CA ILE A 40 -4.31 12.03 -26.19
C ILE A 40 -4.32 12.78 -27.52
N ALA A 41 -3.52 13.84 -27.63
CA ALA A 41 -3.32 14.62 -28.84
C ALA A 41 -1.88 15.19 -28.91
N PRO A 42 -1.35 15.53 -30.11
CA PRO A 42 0.01 16.03 -30.25
C PRO A 42 0.31 17.32 -29.48
N ASP A 43 -0.68 18.19 -29.32
CA ASP A 43 -0.62 19.48 -28.64
C ASP A 43 -1.23 19.46 -27.22
N ALA A 44 -1.84 18.33 -26.84
CA ALA A 44 -2.40 18.09 -25.52
C ALA A 44 -2.18 16.63 -25.11
N PRO A 45 -0.94 16.20 -24.82
CA PRO A 45 -0.61 14.81 -24.56
C PRO A 45 -1.36 14.22 -23.35
N CYS A 46 -1.70 15.07 -22.36
CA CYS A 46 -2.51 14.69 -21.19
C CYS A 46 -4.01 14.99 -21.35
N GLY A 47 -4.44 15.59 -22.45
CA GLY A 47 -5.83 15.99 -22.66
C GLY A 47 -6.33 17.04 -21.65
N ALA A 48 -7.65 17.22 -21.57
CA ALA A 48 -8.28 18.22 -20.71
C ALA A 48 -8.43 17.72 -19.26
N ASN A 49 -8.50 18.64 -18.30
CA ASN A 49 -8.99 18.33 -16.96
C ASN A 49 -10.51 18.09 -17.02
N LEU A 50 -10.96 16.90 -16.60
CA LEU A 50 -12.37 16.47 -16.70
C LEU A 50 -13.10 16.45 -15.35
N GLU A 51 -12.61 17.16 -14.35
CA GLU A 51 -13.18 17.14 -12.97
C GLU A 51 -14.70 17.40 -12.89
N TYR A 52 -15.23 18.26 -13.77
CA TYR A 52 -16.67 18.58 -13.83
C TYR A 52 -17.41 17.87 -14.98
N ASP A 53 -16.74 16.96 -15.69
CA ASP A 53 -17.36 16.18 -16.76
C ASP A 53 -18.38 15.19 -16.19
N ALA A 54 -19.51 15.02 -16.87
CA ALA A 54 -20.58 14.15 -16.40
C ALA A 54 -20.14 12.69 -16.25
N GLU A 55 -19.25 12.18 -17.12
CA GLU A 55 -18.73 10.82 -17.02
C GLU A 55 -17.76 10.67 -15.84
N PHE A 56 -17.01 11.74 -15.50
CA PHE A 56 -16.13 11.76 -14.33
C PHE A 56 -16.94 11.72 -13.03
N LEU A 57 -17.97 12.57 -12.92
CA LEU A 57 -18.87 12.56 -11.75
C LEU A 57 -19.60 11.21 -11.62
N GLN A 58 -20.03 10.63 -12.75
CA GLN A 58 -20.63 9.31 -12.77
C GLN A 58 -19.65 8.21 -12.32
N LEU A 59 -18.37 8.29 -12.71
CA LEU A 59 -17.34 7.37 -12.24
C LEU A 59 -17.20 7.41 -10.72
N GLN A 60 -17.16 8.61 -10.13
CA GLN A 60 -17.07 8.78 -8.67
C GLN A 60 -18.29 8.21 -7.96
N GLU A 61 -19.49 8.48 -8.46
CA GLU A 61 -20.74 7.94 -7.91
C GLU A 61 -20.76 6.41 -7.97
N ARG A 62 -20.38 5.83 -9.12
CA ARG A 62 -20.38 4.38 -9.34
C ARG A 62 -19.34 3.65 -8.49
N ALA A 63 -18.22 4.30 -8.17
CA ALA A 63 -17.19 3.75 -7.32
C ALA A 63 -17.52 3.85 -5.82
N THR A 64 -18.56 4.60 -5.43
CA THR A 64 -18.96 4.77 -4.04
C THR A 64 -19.77 3.56 -3.56
N PRO A 65 -19.33 2.83 -2.52
CA PRO A 65 -20.10 1.72 -1.96
C PRO A 65 -21.42 2.21 -1.37
N ARG A 66 -22.50 1.44 -1.56
CA ARG A 66 -23.77 1.73 -0.91
C ARG A 66 -23.78 1.05 0.45
N ALA A 67 -23.83 1.86 1.51
CA ALA A 67 -24.01 1.36 2.86
C ALA A 67 -25.38 0.70 3.03
N GLU A 68 -25.50 -0.16 4.03
CA GLU A 68 -26.79 -0.71 4.44
C GLU A 68 -27.74 0.45 4.82
N GLN A 69 -28.99 0.38 4.37
CA GLN A 69 -30.01 1.39 4.66
C GLN A 69 -31.21 0.72 5.31
N GLN A 70 -31.65 1.26 6.46
CA GLN A 70 -32.86 0.79 7.12
C GLN A 70 -33.98 1.84 6.98
N TYR A 71 -35.05 1.46 6.28
CA TYR A 71 -36.28 2.25 6.14
C TYR A 71 -37.42 1.55 6.87
N GLY A 72 -37.66 1.98 8.11
CA GLY A 72 -38.62 1.31 9.00
C GLY A 72 -38.20 -0.14 9.25
N ASP A 73 -39.02 -1.08 8.80
CA ASP A 73 -38.76 -2.51 8.90
C ASP A 73 -37.99 -3.08 7.69
N THR A 74 -37.74 -2.29 6.65
CA THR A 74 -37.03 -2.74 5.44
C THR A 74 -35.54 -2.45 5.57
N VAL A 75 -34.72 -3.50 5.52
CA VAL A 75 -33.25 -3.39 5.48
C VAL A 75 -32.78 -3.64 4.04
N ILE A 76 -32.14 -2.63 3.45
CA ILE A 76 -31.45 -2.69 2.16
C ILE A 76 -29.99 -3.00 2.46
N PRO A 77 -29.46 -4.17 2.06
CA PRO A 77 -28.10 -4.57 2.38
C PRO A 77 -27.07 -3.65 1.70
N ALA A 78 -25.86 -3.62 2.26
CA ALA A 78 -24.75 -2.95 1.61
C ALA A 78 -24.43 -3.60 0.24
N GLU A 79 -24.23 -2.77 -0.78
CA GLU A 79 -23.92 -3.21 -2.14
C GLU A 79 -22.52 -2.72 -2.52
N ALA A 80 -21.68 -3.65 -2.99
CA ALA A 80 -20.37 -3.32 -3.52
C ALA A 80 -20.51 -2.61 -4.88
N PRO A 81 -19.58 -1.69 -5.24
CA PRO A 81 -19.55 -1.10 -6.57
C PRO A 81 -19.52 -2.13 -7.69
N ASP A 82 -20.19 -1.83 -8.80
CA ASP A 82 -20.02 -2.57 -10.06
C ASP A 82 -18.66 -2.21 -10.66
N TRP A 83 -17.62 -2.96 -10.28
CA TRP A 83 -16.25 -2.71 -10.71
C TRP A 83 -16.07 -2.84 -12.23
N GLY A 84 -16.90 -3.63 -12.92
CA GLY A 84 -16.89 -3.70 -14.38
C GLY A 84 -17.45 -2.42 -15.02
N ALA A 85 -18.48 -1.80 -14.43
CA ALA A 85 -18.94 -0.48 -14.85
C ALA A 85 -17.93 0.63 -14.55
N VAL A 86 -17.28 0.60 -13.37
CA VAL A 86 -16.21 1.52 -12.99
C VAL A 86 -15.05 1.45 -14.00
N GLU A 87 -14.59 0.23 -14.34
CA GLU A 87 -13.54 0.03 -15.33
C GLU A 87 -13.92 0.64 -16.69
N ARG A 88 -15.11 0.34 -17.22
CA ARG A 88 -15.53 0.88 -18.52
C ARG A 88 -15.54 2.41 -18.55
N LEU A 89 -16.04 3.05 -17.49
CA LEU A 89 -16.07 4.51 -17.39
C LEU A 89 -14.65 5.08 -17.28
N ALA A 90 -13.79 4.49 -16.45
CA ALA A 90 -12.41 4.94 -16.30
C ALA A 90 -11.60 4.78 -17.60
N LEU A 91 -11.81 3.68 -18.35
CA LEU A 91 -11.21 3.48 -19.66
C LEU A 91 -11.71 4.49 -20.70
N ALA A 92 -13.01 4.82 -20.70
CA ALA A 92 -13.57 5.84 -21.58
C ALA A 92 -12.94 7.22 -21.29
N LEU A 93 -12.87 7.62 -20.02
CA LEU A 93 -12.22 8.86 -19.60
C LEU A 93 -10.72 8.89 -19.94
N SER A 94 -10.01 7.77 -19.81
CA SER A 94 -8.57 7.67 -20.10
C SER A 94 -8.21 7.90 -21.58
N SER A 95 -9.21 7.85 -22.48
CA SER A 95 -9.07 8.22 -23.90
C SER A 95 -9.16 9.73 -24.15
N ARG A 96 -9.54 10.52 -23.14
CA ARG A 96 -9.75 11.97 -23.20
C ARG A 96 -8.85 12.74 -22.23
N THR A 97 -8.39 12.08 -21.16
CA THR A 97 -7.54 12.69 -20.13
C THR A 97 -6.53 11.70 -19.57
N LYS A 98 -5.34 12.20 -19.19
CA LYS A 98 -4.38 11.51 -18.32
C LYS A 98 -4.50 12.15 -16.95
N ASP A 99 -5.26 11.49 -16.09
CA ASP A 99 -5.59 12.00 -14.76
C ASP A 99 -5.42 10.89 -13.70
N LEU A 100 -4.60 11.16 -12.68
CA LEU A 100 -4.33 10.21 -11.61
C LEU A 100 -5.59 9.80 -10.84
N ARG A 101 -6.60 10.66 -10.75
CA ARG A 101 -7.89 10.35 -10.12
C ARG A 101 -8.63 9.28 -10.91
N VAL A 102 -8.62 9.38 -12.25
CA VAL A 102 -9.20 8.35 -13.13
C VAL A 102 -8.41 7.04 -13.03
N VAL A 103 -7.08 7.13 -13.02
CA VAL A 103 -6.20 5.95 -12.88
C VAL A 103 -6.39 5.28 -11.52
N ALA A 104 -6.67 6.00 -10.44
CA ALA A 104 -6.96 5.42 -9.13
C ALA A 104 -8.24 4.58 -9.14
N TYR A 105 -9.31 5.04 -9.80
CA TYR A 105 -10.52 4.23 -9.98
C TYR A 105 -10.30 3.02 -10.89
N LEU A 106 -9.51 3.19 -11.97
CA LEU A 106 -9.12 2.07 -12.83
C LEU A 106 -8.32 1.03 -12.04
N ALA A 107 -7.33 1.47 -11.26
CA ALA A 107 -6.52 0.62 -10.39
C ALA A 107 -7.41 -0.15 -9.43
N ARG A 108 -8.36 0.54 -8.78
CA ARG A 108 -9.30 -0.12 -7.87
C ARG A 108 -10.14 -1.18 -8.58
N SER A 109 -10.67 -0.87 -9.77
CA SER A 109 -11.44 -1.85 -10.55
C SER A 109 -10.60 -3.07 -10.97
N TRP A 110 -9.33 -2.87 -11.30
CA TRP A 110 -8.42 -3.95 -11.68
C TRP A 110 -7.95 -4.79 -10.50
N ILE A 111 -7.74 -4.20 -9.33
CA ILE A 111 -7.47 -4.94 -8.10
C ILE A 111 -8.62 -5.90 -7.81
N GLU A 112 -9.87 -5.43 -7.91
CA GLU A 112 -11.05 -6.21 -7.55
C GLU A 112 -11.37 -7.31 -8.58
N GLN A 113 -11.05 -7.08 -9.86
CA GLN A 113 -11.31 -8.04 -10.93
C GLN A 113 -10.14 -8.98 -11.23
N HIS A 114 -8.91 -8.56 -10.95
CA HIS A 114 -7.69 -9.25 -11.40
C HIS A 114 -6.63 -9.38 -10.32
N GLY A 115 -6.92 -9.00 -9.07
CA GLY A 115 -6.01 -9.17 -7.95
C GLY A 115 -4.72 -8.34 -8.07
N LEU A 116 -3.62 -8.89 -7.56
CA LEU A 116 -2.31 -8.25 -7.59
C LEU A 116 -1.76 -7.97 -9.00
N PRO A 117 -1.93 -8.83 -10.01
CA PRO A 117 -1.57 -8.50 -11.39
C PRO A 117 -2.21 -7.17 -11.86
N GLY A 118 -3.51 -6.99 -11.59
CA GLY A 118 -4.21 -5.75 -11.90
C GLY A 118 -3.65 -4.54 -11.17
N TYR A 119 -3.23 -4.70 -9.91
CA TYR A 119 -2.58 -3.64 -9.16
C TYR A 119 -1.21 -3.25 -9.75
N ALA A 120 -0.40 -4.25 -10.08
CA ALA A 120 0.93 -4.05 -10.64
C ALA A 120 0.86 -3.30 -11.99
N ASP A 121 -0.08 -3.68 -12.86
CA ASP A 121 -0.32 -2.99 -14.13
C ASP A 121 -0.71 -1.52 -13.92
N ALA A 122 -1.60 -1.25 -12.97
CA ALA A 122 -2.05 0.11 -12.69
C ALA A 122 -0.92 0.99 -12.12
N LEU A 123 -0.12 0.45 -11.19
CA LEU A 123 1.04 1.15 -10.66
C LEU A 123 2.10 1.41 -11.75
N ALA A 124 2.30 0.46 -12.67
CA ALA A 124 3.21 0.65 -13.81
C ALA A 124 2.72 1.78 -14.73
N ILE A 125 1.40 1.92 -14.93
CA ILE A 125 0.81 3.06 -15.65
C ILE A 125 1.12 4.37 -14.91
N VAL A 126 0.87 4.43 -13.61
CA VAL A 126 1.15 5.63 -12.79
C VAL A 126 2.62 6.02 -12.88
N ALA A 127 3.53 5.06 -12.69
CA ALA A 127 4.98 5.28 -12.80
C ALA A 127 5.35 5.87 -14.17
N ASN A 128 4.88 5.28 -15.26
CA ASN A 128 5.17 5.78 -16.62
C ASN A 128 4.58 7.16 -16.88
N LEU A 129 3.36 7.45 -16.41
CA LEU A 129 2.74 8.76 -16.57
C LEU A 129 3.51 9.84 -15.81
N LEU A 130 3.94 9.56 -14.57
CA LEU A 130 4.75 10.49 -13.78
C LEU A 130 6.09 10.78 -14.45
N GLU A 131 6.79 9.74 -14.94
CA GLU A 131 8.08 9.89 -15.61
C GLU A 131 7.98 10.69 -16.92
N ARG A 132 6.95 10.42 -17.73
CA ARG A 132 6.83 10.97 -19.09
C ARG A 132 6.08 12.29 -19.17
N ARG A 133 5.19 12.55 -18.23
CA ARG A 133 4.16 13.61 -18.35
C ARG A 133 4.02 14.44 -17.07
N TRP A 134 5.05 14.47 -16.22
CA TRP A 134 5.03 15.14 -14.93
C TRP A 134 4.32 16.51 -14.93
N ASP A 135 4.70 17.43 -15.82
CA ASP A 135 4.20 18.81 -15.80
C ASP A 135 2.74 18.96 -16.27
N GLU A 136 2.29 18.08 -17.16
CA GLU A 136 0.97 18.16 -17.82
C GLU A 136 -0.07 17.20 -17.24
N LEU A 137 0.36 16.22 -16.43
CA LEU A 137 -0.51 15.22 -15.83
C LEU A 137 -1.54 15.86 -14.89
N HIS A 138 -2.80 15.40 -14.95
CA HIS A 138 -3.85 15.88 -14.06
C HIS A 138 -3.90 15.06 -12.75
N PRO A 139 -4.25 15.67 -11.59
CA PRO A 139 -4.36 17.11 -11.35
C PRO A 139 -3.00 17.83 -11.55
N ARG A 140 -2.99 19.06 -12.07
CA ARG A 140 -1.75 19.83 -12.23
C ARG A 140 -1.17 20.25 -10.87
N LEU A 141 0.12 20.58 -10.83
CA LEU A 141 0.79 21.11 -9.64
C LEU A 141 0.54 22.61 -9.42
N ASP A 142 -0.14 23.25 -10.37
CA ASP A 142 -0.55 24.64 -10.27
C ASP A 142 -2.08 24.73 -10.14
N ALA A 143 -2.53 25.53 -9.18
CA ALA A 143 -3.91 25.95 -9.03
C ALA A 143 -3.94 27.48 -9.20
N ASP A 144 -4.54 27.98 -10.28
CA ASP A 144 -4.67 29.41 -10.58
C ASP A 144 -3.34 30.21 -10.55
N GLY A 145 -2.23 29.56 -10.93
CA GLY A 145 -0.89 30.17 -10.96
C GLY A 145 -0.10 30.07 -9.66
N GLU A 146 -0.68 29.46 -8.62
CA GLU A 146 0.03 29.13 -7.38
C GLU A 146 0.43 27.65 -7.38
N ALA A 147 1.66 27.35 -6.95
CA ALA A 147 2.13 25.98 -6.83
C ALA A 147 1.44 25.28 -5.66
N ASP A 148 0.57 24.32 -5.97
CA ASP A 148 -0.11 23.45 -5.01
C ASP A 148 -0.01 21.99 -5.46
N PRO A 149 0.95 21.22 -4.90
CA PRO A 149 1.08 19.79 -5.19
C PRO A 149 -0.02 18.95 -4.50
N THR A 150 -0.77 19.51 -3.56
CA THR A 150 -1.70 18.76 -2.68
C THR A 150 -2.73 17.93 -3.45
N PRO A 151 -3.45 18.46 -4.45
CA PRO A 151 -4.48 17.69 -5.17
C PRO A 151 -3.89 16.48 -5.90
N ARG A 152 -2.70 16.66 -6.50
CA ARG A 152 -2.01 15.57 -7.18
C ARG A 152 -1.53 14.51 -6.20
N MET A 153 -0.97 14.93 -5.06
CA MET A 153 -0.44 14.00 -4.06
C MET A 153 -1.56 13.20 -3.38
N ASN A 154 -2.73 13.81 -3.16
CA ASN A 154 -3.92 13.08 -2.71
C ASN A 154 -4.35 12.01 -3.72
N ALA A 155 -4.46 12.37 -5.01
CA ALA A 155 -4.80 11.42 -6.08
C ALA A 155 -3.76 10.29 -6.21
N LEU A 156 -2.47 10.61 -6.01
CA LEU A 156 -1.41 9.61 -6.01
C LEU A 156 -1.48 8.69 -4.78
N ALA A 157 -1.83 9.23 -3.62
CA ALA A 157 -1.96 8.45 -2.39
C ALA A 157 -3.13 7.44 -2.45
N ASP A 158 -4.19 7.73 -3.23
CA ASP A 158 -5.31 6.81 -3.44
C ASP A 158 -4.91 5.52 -4.18
N VAL A 159 -3.90 5.59 -5.05
CA VAL A 159 -3.40 4.45 -5.83
C VAL A 159 -2.10 3.86 -5.28
N ALA A 160 -1.14 4.69 -4.87
CA ALA A 160 0.21 4.28 -4.51
C ALA A 160 0.56 4.51 -3.02
N GLY A 161 -0.37 5.05 -2.23
CA GLY A 161 -0.19 5.30 -0.80
C GLY A 161 -0.99 4.33 0.09
N ALA A 162 -1.11 4.69 1.37
CA ALA A 162 -1.78 3.88 2.39
C ALA A 162 -3.33 3.97 2.39
N HIS A 163 -3.96 4.12 1.22
CA HIS A 163 -5.40 4.30 1.07
C HIS A 163 -6.10 3.06 0.49
N ASP A 164 -7.22 3.27 -0.21
CA ASP A 164 -8.15 2.22 -0.56
C ASP A 164 -7.59 1.19 -1.54
N CYS A 165 -6.76 1.57 -2.52
CA CYS A 165 -6.11 0.58 -3.40
C CYS A 165 -5.21 -0.38 -2.60
N ALA A 166 -4.39 0.14 -1.69
CA ALA A 166 -3.58 -0.70 -0.80
C ALA A 166 -4.45 -1.61 0.07
N ARG A 167 -5.53 -1.09 0.67
CA ARG A 167 -6.46 -1.90 1.48
C ARG A 167 -7.11 -3.03 0.68
N ALA A 168 -7.48 -2.79 -0.59
CA ALA A 168 -7.99 -3.85 -1.46
C ALA A 168 -6.91 -4.84 -1.85
N ALA A 169 -5.75 -4.38 -2.32
CA ALA A 169 -4.63 -5.24 -2.69
C ALA A 169 -4.24 -6.19 -1.54
N ARG A 170 -4.28 -5.72 -0.30
CA ARG A 170 -3.99 -6.54 0.88
C ARG A 170 -4.99 -7.68 1.12
N ARG A 171 -6.22 -7.56 0.61
CA ARG A 171 -7.27 -8.60 0.69
C ARG A 171 -7.21 -9.58 -0.48
N GLN A 172 -6.51 -9.24 -1.55
CA GLN A 172 -6.42 -10.08 -2.74
C GLN A 172 -5.53 -11.31 -2.48
N PRO A 173 -5.84 -12.45 -3.11
CA PRO A 173 -4.98 -13.63 -3.05
C PRO A 173 -3.64 -13.38 -3.76
N LEU A 174 -2.56 -13.99 -3.25
CA LEU A 174 -1.23 -13.93 -3.89
C LEU A 174 -1.19 -14.65 -5.25
N PHE A 175 -2.07 -15.63 -5.42
CA PHE A 175 -2.26 -16.41 -6.64
C PHE A 175 -3.64 -17.05 -6.65
N ASP A 176 -4.08 -17.54 -7.81
CA ASP A 176 -5.38 -18.21 -7.95
C ASP A 176 -5.56 -19.35 -6.94
N GLY A 177 -6.58 -19.22 -6.08
CA GLY A 177 -6.87 -20.18 -5.01
C GLY A 177 -5.92 -20.12 -3.79
N GLY A 178 -4.97 -19.19 -3.78
CA GLY A 178 -4.02 -18.98 -2.69
C GLY A 178 -4.53 -18.12 -1.54
N LEU A 179 -3.69 -17.96 -0.51
CA LEU A 179 -3.97 -17.07 0.62
C LEU A 179 -3.96 -15.60 0.20
N SER A 180 -4.77 -14.79 0.90
CA SER A 180 -4.69 -13.34 0.79
C SER A 180 -3.31 -12.83 1.22
N VAL A 181 -2.89 -11.66 0.71
CA VAL A 181 -1.64 -11.00 1.16
C VAL A 181 -1.60 -10.88 2.69
N ARG A 182 -2.73 -10.48 3.30
CA ARG A 182 -2.90 -10.40 4.76
C ARG A 182 -2.66 -11.73 5.46
N ASP A 183 -3.26 -12.80 4.96
CA ASP A 183 -3.21 -14.09 5.65
C ASP A 183 -1.87 -14.79 5.41
N ALA A 184 -1.26 -14.59 4.25
CA ALA A 184 0.11 -15.00 3.98
C ALA A 184 1.10 -14.28 4.91
N GLU A 185 0.99 -12.96 5.08
CA GLU A 185 1.80 -12.20 6.03
C GLU A 185 1.66 -12.74 7.46
N ARG A 186 0.42 -12.97 7.91
CA ARG A 186 0.14 -13.56 9.24
C ARG A 186 0.72 -14.95 9.42
N LEU A 187 0.66 -15.78 8.38
CA LEU A 187 1.25 -17.13 8.42
C LEU A 187 2.77 -17.06 8.52
N LEU A 188 3.40 -16.07 7.87
CA LEU A 188 4.84 -15.81 8.00
C LEU A 188 5.23 -15.23 9.37
N ASP A 189 4.31 -14.60 10.09
CA ASP A 189 4.47 -14.06 11.46
C ASP A 189 4.36 -15.09 12.58
N GLY A 190 3.52 -16.11 12.39
CA GLY A 190 3.16 -17.05 13.43
C GLY A 190 4.29 -18.02 13.84
N ARG A 191 4.16 -18.60 15.03
CA ARG A 191 4.89 -19.82 15.38
C ARG A 191 4.27 -20.97 14.61
N ASP A 192 4.90 -21.34 13.51
CA ASP A 192 4.46 -22.41 12.62
C ASP A 192 4.59 -23.78 13.31
N GLU A 193 3.51 -24.28 13.93
CA GLU A 193 3.50 -25.61 14.54
C GLU A 193 3.18 -26.74 13.54
N ALA A 194 2.79 -26.42 12.29
CA ALA A 194 2.26 -27.39 11.34
C ALA A 194 2.87 -27.36 9.92
N GLY A 195 3.97 -26.63 9.71
CA GLY A 195 4.67 -26.57 8.41
C GLY A 195 3.95 -25.73 7.34
N GLY A 196 2.97 -24.91 7.74
CA GLY A 196 2.21 -24.06 6.84
C GLY A 196 3.08 -22.98 6.19
N ARG A 197 4.10 -22.49 6.90
CA ARG A 197 5.08 -21.53 6.37
C ARG A 197 5.90 -22.15 5.24
N ALA A 198 6.42 -23.36 5.46
CA ALA A 198 7.22 -24.07 4.46
C ALA A 198 6.39 -24.39 3.20
N SER A 199 5.13 -24.82 3.38
CA SER A 199 4.21 -25.07 2.27
C SER A 199 3.88 -23.79 1.49
N LEU A 200 3.63 -22.67 2.18
CA LEU A 200 3.42 -21.38 1.53
C LEU A 200 4.64 -20.93 0.73
N ILE A 201 5.85 -21.00 1.31
CA ILE A 201 7.08 -20.63 0.60
C ILE A 201 7.26 -21.51 -0.64
N ALA A 202 7.06 -22.83 -0.52
CA ALA A 202 7.14 -23.75 -1.66
C ALA A 202 6.13 -23.40 -2.76
N ALA A 203 4.89 -23.06 -2.38
CA ALA A 203 3.86 -22.63 -3.34
C ALA A 203 4.22 -21.31 -4.02
N LEU A 204 4.78 -20.33 -3.29
CA LEU A 204 5.18 -19.03 -3.83
C LEU A 204 6.45 -19.10 -4.70
N SER A 205 7.34 -20.05 -4.44
CA SER A 205 8.52 -20.33 -5.27
C SER A 205 8.21 -21.19 -6.50
N ALA A 206 7.02 -21.80 -6.59
CA ALA A 206 6.68 -22.69 -7.68
C ALA A 206 6.61 -21.93 -9.02
N VAL A 207 7.48 -22.32 -9.94
CA VAL A 207 7.48 -21.81 -11.32
C VAL A 207 6.33 -22.46 -12.08
N ARG A 208 5.50 -21.63 -12.71
CA ARG A 208 4.38 -22.06 -13.55
C ARG A 208 4.86 -22.48 -14.95
N GLY A 209 3.99 -23.11 -15.72
CA GLY A 209 4.32 -23.59 -17.07
C GLY A 209 4.74 -22.51 -18.07
N ASP A 210 4.43 -21.24 -17.77
CA ASP A 210 4.84 -20.05 -18.54
C ASP A 210 6.13 -19.39 -18.01
N GLY A 211 6.79 -19.99 -17.02
CA GLY A 211 8.02 -19.46 -16.42
C GLY A 211 7.79 -18.40 -15.34
N THR A 212 6.55 -18.01 -15.07
CA THR A 212 6.21 -17.01 -14.04
C THR A 212 6.14 -17.62 -12.64
N THR A 213 6.31 -16.79 -11.63
CA THR A 213 6.06 -17.14 -10.23
C THR A 213 4.84 -16.39 -9.68
N PRO A 214 4.13 -16.96 -8.69
CA PRO A 214 3.09 -16.24 -7.95
C PRO A 214 3.49 -14.86 -7.42
N LEU A 215 4.79 -14.61 -7.21
CA LEU A 215 5.30 -13.36 -6.69
C LEU A 215 5.67 -12.32 -7.75
N ASP A 216 5.57 -12.62 -9.05
CA ASP A 216 5.99 -11.68 -10.09
C ASP A 216 5.15 -10.39 -10.06
N ALA A 217 3.83 -10.50 -9.89
CA ALA A 217 2.96 -9.34 -9.71
C ALA A 217 3.29 -8.56 -8.43
N ALA A 218 3.61 -9.24 -7.33
CA ALA A 218 4.03 -8.59 -6.08
C ALA A 218 5.33 -7.80 -6.27
N ARG A 219 6.34 -8.41 -6.93
CA ARG A 219 7.62 -7.74 -7.23
C ARG A 219 7.43 -6.55 -8.16
N ALA A 220 6.62 -6.70 -9.22
CA ALA A 220 6.31 -5.63 -10.15
C ALA A 220 5.59 -4.46 -9.46
N ALA A 221 4.64 -4.73 -8.58
CA ALA A 221 3.96 -3.70 -7.79
C ALA A 221 4.95 -2.95 -6.87
N LEU A 222 5.81 -3.67 -6.15
CA LEU A 222 6.83 -3.05 -5.28
C LEU A 222 7.81 -2.18 -6.08
N GLN A 223 8.29 -2.68 -7.21
CA GLN A 223 9.18 -1.93 -8.09
C GLN A 223 8.50 -0.64 -8.59
N ALA A 224 7.24 -0.71 -9.01
CA ALA A 224 6.51 0.46 -9.47
C ALA A 224 6.27 1.48 -8.33
N LEU A 225 5.97 1.03 -7.10
CA LEU A 225 5.87 1.91 -5.93
C LEU A 225 7.18 2.63 -5.64
N ASP A 226 8.32 1.93 -5.72
CA ASP A 226 9.64 2.53 -5.54
C ASP A 226 9.95 3.57 -6.64
N THR A 227 9.61 3.27 -7.90
CA THR A 227 9.74 4.22 -9.01
C THR A 227 8.89 5.47 -8.81
N ILE A 228 7.62 5.31 -8.43
CA ILE A 228 6.71 6.42 -8.13
C ILE A 228 7.29 7.29 -7.01
N ARG A 229 7.74 6.67 -5.92
CA ARG A 229 8.30 7.35 -4.76
C ARG A 229 9.58 8.11 -5.14
N ALA A 230 10.46 7.49 -5.92
CA ALA A 230 11.69 8.13 -6.40
C ALA A 230 11.38 9.34 -7.29
N CYS A 231 10.40 9.23 -8.19
CA CYS A 231 9.98 10.33 -9.05
C CYS A 231 9.45 11.53 -8.24
N VAL A 232 8.58 11.28 -7.25
CA VAL A 232 8.05 12.35 -6.38
C VAL A 232 9.16 13.00 -5.54
N ILE A 233 10.07 12.20 -4.97
CA ILE A 233 11.20 12.70 -4.17
C ILE A 233 12.09 13.61 -5.02
N ASP A 234 12.39 13.21 -6.26
CA ASP A 234 13.22 14.00 -7.19
C ASP A 234 12.57 15.36 -7.54
N LYS A 235 11.24 15.37 -7.73
CA LYS A 235 10.51 16.54 -8.22
C LYS A 235 10.02 17.50 -7.14
N LEU A 236 9.60 16.99 -5.99
CA LEU A 236 8.94 17.76 -4.93
C LEU A 236 9.61 17.65 -3.56
N GLY A 237 10.49 16.68 -3.37
CA GLY A 237 11.09 16.40 -2.05
C GLY A 237 10.41 15.23 -1.33
N ARG A 238 11.04 14.80 -0.23
CA ARG A 238 10.66 13.57 0.49
C ARG A 238 9.34 13.70 1.25
N GLU A 239 9.00 14.90 1.68
CA GLU A 239 7.77 15.22 2.40
C GLU A 239 6.49 14.97 1.58
N TRP A 240 6.59 14.95 0.25
CA TRP A 240 5.47 14.71 -0.65
C TRP A 240 5.37 13.25 -1.12
N ALA A 241 6.36 12.42 -0.78
CA ALA A 241 6.42 11.04 -1.22
C ALA A 241 5.29 10.20 -0.58
N PRO A 242 4.55 9.36 -1.34
CA PRO A 242 3.51 8.52 -0.77
C PRO A 242 4.03 7.57 0.31
N ASP A 243 3.34 7.55 1.45
CA ASP A 243 3.64 6.65 2.57
C ASP A 243 3.40 5.19 2.21
N ALA A 244 4.30 4.32 2.69
CA ALA A 244 4.15 2.88 2.55
C ALA A 244 2.98 2.35 3.39
N GLY A 245 1.94 1.86 2.72
CA GLY A 245 0.79 1.22 3.35
C GLY A 245 1.07 -0.21 3.84
N ASP A 246 0.13 -0.78 4.61
CA ASP A 246 0.24 -2.14 5.13
C ASP A 246 0.35 -3.21 4.04
N ALA A 247 -0.24 -2.95 2.86
CA ALA A 247 -0.14 -3.85 1.71
C ALA A 247 1.30 -3.92 1.19
N GLU A 248 1.95 -2.77 1.01
CA GLU A 248 3.34 -2.68 0.56
C GLU A 248 4.26 -3.39 1.55
N LYS A 249 4.12 -3.10 2.86
CA LYS A 249 4.92 -3.74 3.92
C LYS A 249 4.75 -5.26 3.93
N ALA A 250 3.52 -5.74 3.80
CA ALA A 250 3.22 -7.16 3.72
C ALA A 250 3.89 -7.82 2.49
N LEU A 251 3.77 -7.19 1.31
CA LEU A 251 4.39 -7.67 0.08
C LEU A 251 5.92 -7.68 0.17
N GLN A 252 6.53 -6.59 0.68
CA GLN A 252 7.99 -6.51 0.89
C GLN A 252 8.48 -7.66 1.75
N ARG A 253 7.76 -7.96 2.84
CA ARG A 253 8.09 -9.07 3.71
C ARG A 253 7.95 -10.41 3.00
N ILE A 254 6.82 -10.67 2.36
CA ILE A 254 6.58 -11.94 1.65
C ILE A 254 7.68 -12.17 0.60
N VAL A 255 8.00 -11.15 -0.20
CA VAL A 255 9.05 -11.22 -1.22
C VAL A 255 10.43 -11.45 -0.61
N ARG A 256 10.74 -10.88 0.57
CA ARG A 256 12.01 -11.09 1.26
C ARG A 256 12.18 -12.52 1.80
N GLU A 257 11.10 -13.13 2.27
CA GLU A 257 11.12 -14.46 2.88
C GLU A 257 11.12 -15.60 1.85
N VAL A 258 10.73 -15.32 0.60
CA VAL A 258 10.70 -16.31 -0.49
C VAL A 258 11.93 -16.13 -1.38
N PRO A 259 12.87 -17.10 -1.38
CA PRO A 259 14.03 -17.05 -2.25
C PRO A 259 13.61 -16.95 -3.72
N VAL A 260 14.33 -16.13 -4.49
CA VAL A 260 14.21 -16.15 -5.95
C VAL A 260 14.64 -17.55 -6.41
N PRO A 261 13.86 -18.25 -7.26
CA PRO A 261 14.31 -19.51 -7.83
C PRO A 261 15.66 -19.28 -8.52
N GLU A 262 16.73 -19.89 -8.02
CA GLU A 262 17.98 -19.86 -8.76
C GLU A 262 17.72 -20.50 -10.12
N PRO A 263 18.16 -19.87 -11.24
CA PRO A 263 18.12 -20.53 -12.52
C PRO A 263 18.92 -21.81 -12.37
N GLN A 264 18.25 -22.96 -12.40
CA GLN A 264 18.93 -24.25 -12.32
C GLN A 264 19.97 -24.26 -13.43
N PRO A 265 21.27 -24.41 -13.09
CA PRO A 265 22.27 -24.66 -14.11
C PRO A 265 21.79 -25.88 -14.87
N GLY A 266 21.58 -25.73 -16.18
CA GLY A 266 21.24 -26.85 -17.05
C GLY A 266 22.18 -28.02 -16.74
N ALA A 267 21.59 -29.22 -16.65
CA ALA A 267 22.28 -30.46 -16.30
C ALA A 267 23.70 -30.52 -16.90
N PRO A 268 24.75 -30.75 -16.09
CA PRO A 268 26.10 -30.83 -16.60
C PRO A 268 26.30 -32.18 -17.29
N ASP A 269 26.31 -32.17 -18.62
CA ASP A 269 26.99 -33.21 -19.37
C ASP A 269 28.50 -33.01 -19.21
N GLY A 270 29.13 -33.98 -18.53
CA GLY A 270 30.46 -34.46 -18.89
C GLY A 270 31.68 -33.59 -18.52
N ALA A 271 32.24 -33.90 -17.33
CA ALA A 271 33.66 -34.10 -17.07
C ALA A 271 34.70 -33.03 -17.50
N SER A 272 35.35 -32.41 -16.51
CA SER A 272 36.77 -32.66 -16.23
C SER A 272 37.24 -31.99 -14.94
N SER A 273 37.70 -32.83 -14.00
CA SER A 273 38.63 -32.46 -12.93
C SER A 273 39.97 -32.01 -13.53
N THR A 274 40.63 -31.00 -12.97
CA THR A 274 41.88 -31.15 -12.19
C THR A 274 42.55 -29.84 -11.75
N LEU A 275 43.02 -29.88 -10.50
CA LEU A 275 44.27 -29.31 -9.92
C LEU A 275 44.40 -27.80 -9.60
N GLN A 276 44.18 -27.53 -8.30
CA GLN A 276 45.13 -26.97 -7.31
C GLN A 276 46.28 -26.05 -7.80
N ALA A 277 46.36 -24.85 -7.21
CA ALA A 277 47.63 -24.26 -6.76
C ALA A 277 47.40 -23.22 -5.66
N ALA A 278 48.22 -23.30 -4.60
CA ALA A 278 48.27 -22.39 -3.46
C ALA A 278 49.49 -21.45 -3.57
N SER A 279 49.33 -20.20 -3.12
CA SER A 279 50.34 -19.26 -2.56
C SER A 279 49.65 -17.89 -2.45
N GLY A 280 49.74 -17.04 -1.42
CA GLY A 280 50.67 -16.89 -0.31
C GLY A 280 51.28 -15.48 -0.35
N GLY A 281 50.85 -14.56 0.54
CA GLY A 281 51.69 -13.45 1.03
C GLY A 281 51.23 -11.99 0.90
N ALA A 282 50.94 -11.38 2.06
CA ALA A 282 51.34 -10.04 2.56
C ALA A 282 50.63 -8.73 2.13
N SER A 283 49.85 -8.21 3.11
CA SER A 283 49.81 -6.85 3.72
C SER A 283 50.17 -5.58 2.93
N GLN A 284 49.29 -4.56 2.97
CA GLN A 284 49.58 -3.26 3.62
C GLN A 284 48.38 -2.33 3.85
N ALA A 285 48.55 -1.53 4.91
CA ALA A 285 47.70 -0.56 5.61
C ALA A 285 46.95 0.51 4.78
N GLY A 286 45.84 1.01 5.36
CA GLY A 286 45.14 2.22 4.91
C GLY A 286 44.09 2.76 5.91
N ILE A 287 44.56 3.49 6.93
CA ILE A 287 44.01 4.73 7.55
C ILE A 287 42.49 4.82 7.80
N ALA A 288 42.12 4.91 9.08
CA ALA A 288 40.80 5.32 9.57
C ALA A 288 40.57 6.84 9.46
N PRO A 289 39.32 7.28 9.26
CA PRO A 289 38.86 8.58 9.76
C PRO A 289 37.80 8.47 10.85
N LEU A 290 37.84 9.51 11.68
CA LEU A 290 37.12 9.82 12.91
C LEU A 290 35.60 9.98 12.69
N ALA A 291 34.79 9.39 13.57
CA ALA A 291 33.35 9.62 13.61
C ALA A 291 33.03 10.99 14.27
N PRO A 292 32.20 11.85 13.66
CA PRO A 292 31.68 13.03 14.34
C PRO A 292 30.54 12.68 15.31
N ALA A 293 30.49 13.40 16.41
CA ALA A 293 29.59 13.24 17.53
C ALA A 293 28.10 13.27 17.12
N ALA A 294 27.36 12.25 17.55
CA ALA A 294 25.92 12.13 17.37
C ALA A 294 25.18 13.25 18.11
N MET A 295 24.36 14.00 17.38
CA MET A 295 23.24 14.76 17.93
C MET A 295 22.21 13.78 18.53
N PRO A 296 21.43 14.17 19.55
CA PRO A 296 20.46 13.27 20.18
C PRO A 296 19.46 12.73 19.14
N ASN A 297 19.45 11.41 19.01
CA ASN A 297 18.73 10.63 18.02
C ASN A 297 17.24 11.01 17.89
N ALA A 298 16.84 11.54 16.72
CA ALA A 298 15.44 11.53 16.28
C ALA A 298 14.88 10.10 16.14
N HIS A 299 15.76 9.12 15.90
CA HIS A 299 15.43 7.69 15.90
C HIS A 299 15.00 7.17 17.27
N ALA A 300 15.55 7.70 18.37
CA ALA A 300 15.19 7.26 19.72
C ALA A 300 13.76 7.66 20.12
N TRP A 301 13.13 8.60 19.42
CA TRP A 301 11.73 8.97 19.63
C TRP A 301 10.75 8.15 18.80
N ARG A 302 11.15 7.72 17.58
CA ARG A 302 10.33 6.84 16.73
C ARG A 302 10.30 5.40 17.25
N ASP A 303 11.37 4.97 17.91
CA ASP A 303 11.50 3.63 18.51
C ASP A 303 11.14 3.63 20.01
N ALA A 304 10.77 4.77 20.59
CA ALA A 304 10.33 4.84 21.98
C ALA A 304 8.91 4.27 22.12
N GLU A 305 8.81 3.03 22.59
CA GLU A 305 7.54 2.47 23.02
C GLU A 305 7.01 3.23 24.24
N LEU A 306 5.83 3.85 24.10
CA LEU A 306 5.12 4.45 25.23
C LEU A 306 4.41 3.33 26.00
N THR A 307 4.98 2.91 27.11
CA THR A 307 4.50 1.75 27.89
C THR A 307 3.67 2.15 29.10
N SER A 308 3.65 3.44 29.46
CA SER A 308 2.94 3.96 30.62
C SER A 308 2.24 5.30 30.36
N ARG A 309 1.27 5.65 31.21
CA ARG A 309 0.61 6.97 31.20
C ARG A 309 1.59 8.11 31.48
N ASP A 310 2.63 7.85 32.26
CA ASP A 310 3.67 8.83 32.56
C ASP A 310 4.54 9.14 31.34
N ASP A 311 4.81 8.14 30.49
CA ASP A 311 5.51 8.34 29.21
C ASP A 311 4.70 9.24 28.27
N VAL A 312 3.37 9.02 28.20
CA VAL A 312 2.46 9.87 27.43
C VAL A 312 2.47 11.30 27.97
N ARG A 313 2.44 11.48 29.29
CA ARG A 313 2.50 12.81 29.92
C ARG A 313 3.80 13.54 29.57
N LEU A 314 4.93 12.83 29.64
CA LEU A 314 6.25 13.36 29.30
C LEU A 314 6.37 13.71 27.81
N GLY A 315 5.77 12.91 26.92
CA GLY A 315 5.71 13.18 25.49
C GLY A 315 4.94 14.46 25.19
N LEU A 316 3.74 14.61 25.76
CA LEU A 316 2.92 15.81 25.60
C LEU A 316 3.61 17.06 26.13
N ASP A 317 4.36 16.96 27.24
CA ASP A 317 5.10 18.09 27.82
C ASP A 317 6.23 18.57 26.88
N LYS A 318 6.95 17.62 26.27
CA LYS A 318 7.97 17.92 25.26
C LYS A 318 7.38 18.58 24.01
N MET A 319 6.19 18.15 23.58
CA MET A 319 5.49 18.76 22.43
C MET A 319 5.03 20.19 22.75
N CYS A 320 4.41 20.42 23.91
CA CYS A 320 4.05 21.78 24.37
C CYS A 320 5.27 22.70 24.40
N ARG A 321 6.38 22.25 24.99
CA ARG A 321 7.63 23.01 25.07
C ARG A 321 8.23 23.33 23.70
N TYR A 322 8.08 22.44 22.72
CA TYR A 322 8.52 22.69 21.35
C TYR A 322 7.76 23.87 20.73
N PHE A 323 6.43 23.82 20.76
CA PHE A 323 5.58 24.87 20.20
C PHE A 323 5.75 26.20 20.94
N GLU A 324 5.90 26.19 22.27
CA GLU A 324 6.17 27.40 23.05
C GLU A 324 7.49 28.09 22.68
N LEU A 325 8.49 27.31 22.22
CA LEU A 325 9.80 27.82 21.86
C LEU A 325 9.92 28.21 20.37
N HIS A 326 9.27 27.47 19.48
CA HIS A 326 9.45 27.63 18.02
C HIS A 326 8.24 28.29 17.34
N GLU A 327 7.04 28.18 17.92
CA GLU A 327 5.78 28.65 17.34
C GLU A 327 4.83 29.22 18.43
N PRO A 328 5.19 30.34 19.10
CA PRO A 328 4.47 30.83 20.28
C PRO A 328 3.02 31.26 20.01
N SER A 329 2.65 31.49 18.75
CA SER A 329 1.28 31.83 18.34
C SER A 329 0.45 30.61 17.93
N HIS A 330 1.03 29.40 17.91
CA HIS A 330 0.32 28.18 17.54
C HIS A 330 -0.68 27.79 18.64
N PRO A 331 -1.93 27.40 18.33
CA PRO A 331 -2.95 27.09 19.34
C PRO A 331 -2.76 25.73 20.03
N ALA A 332 -1.93 24.84 19.47
CA ALA A 332 -1.75 23.47 19.97
C ALA A 332 -1.35 23.36 21.45
N PRO A 333 -0.44 24.16 22.03
CA PRO A 333 -0.08 24.07 23.45
C PRO A 333 -1.29 24.18 24.38
N LEU A 334 -2.28 25.02 24.04
CA LEU A 334 -3.48 25.18 24.85
C LEU A 334 -4.33 23.89 24.86
N LEU A 335 -4.46 23.25 23.70
CA LEU A 335 -5.23 22.02 23.54
C LEU A 335 -4.50 20.81 24.15
N LEU A 336 -3.17 20.73 23.97
CA LEU A 336 -2.34 19.66 24.51
C LEU A 336 -2.28 19.72 26.05
N ARG A 337 -2.17 20.91 26.65
CA ARG A 337 -2.28 21.08 28.11
C ARG A 337 -3.66 20.70 28.63
N ARG A 338 -4.72 20.97 27.86
CA ARG A 338 -6.07 20.49 28.21
C ARG A 338 -6.13 18.96 28.20
N ALA A 339 -5.61 18.31 27.16
CA ALA A 339 -5.53 16.85 27.07
C ALA A 339 -4.71 16.24 28.23
N GLN A 340 -3.59 16.87 28.62
CA GLN A 340 -2.79 16.43 29.78
C GLN A 340 -3.58 16.43 31.10
N ARG A 341 -4.44 17.43 31.32
CA ARG A 341 -5.28 17.49 32.55
C ARG A 341 -6.33 16.38 32.56
N LEU A 342 -6.94 16.09 31.41
CA LEU A 342 -7.96 15.05 31.28
C LEU A 342 -7.41 13.63 31.49
N LEU A 343 -6.14 13.37 31.17
CA LEU A 343 -5.50 12.06 31.37
C LEU A 343 -5.45 11.60 32.85
N ALA A 344 -5.54 12.54 33.79
CA ALA A 344 -5.51 12.27 35.22
C ALA A 344 -6.90 12.11 35.85
N LEU A 345 -7.96 12.40 35.09
CA LEU A 345 -9.35 12.39 35.56
C LEU A 345 -10.04 11.07 35.22
N ASP A 346 -11.02 10.70 36.03
CA ASP A 346 -11.93 9.61 35.67
C ASP A 346 -12.96 10.06 34.60
N PHE A 347 -13.66 9.09 34.01
CA PHE A 347 -14.60 9.38 32.93
C PHE A 347 -15.72 10.35 33.35
N TYR A 348 -16.16 10.28 34.61
CA TYR A 348 -17.21 11.17 35.12
C TYR A 348 -16.70 12.61 35.24
N GLU A 349 -15.49 12.78 35.78
CA GLU A 349 -14.79 14.05 35.88
C GLU A 349 -14.48 14.67 34.50
N ILE A 350 -14.12 13.85 33.52
CA ILE A 350 -13.92 14.28 32.12
C ILE A 350 -15.22 14.83 31.53
N ILE A 351 -16.35 14.15 31.72
CA ILE A 351 -17.64 14.62 31.22
C ILE A 351 -18.08 15.89 31.95
N ARG A 352 -17.81 15.99 33.25
CA ARG A 352 -18.06 17.21 34.04
C ARG A 352 -17.28 18.42 33.52
N ASP A 353 -16.04 18.23 33.04
CA ASP A 353 -15.19 19.31 32.49
C ASP A 353 -15.51 19.66 31.02
N LEU A 354 -15.88 18.67 30.20
CA LEU A 354 -16.11 18.85 28.76
C LEU A 354 -17.55 19.21 28.39
N ALA A 355 -18.54 18.62 29.06
CA ALA A 355 -19.95 18.70 28.70
C ALA A 355 -20.84 18.54 29.95
N PRO A 356 -20.84 19.51 30.88
CA PRO A 356 -21.55 19.41 32.16
C PRO A 356 -23.06 19.17 32.02
N GLU A 357 -23.67 19.62 30.92
CA GLU A 357 -25.07 19.36 30.56
C GLU A 357 -25.41 17.89 30.27
N SER A 358 -24.38 17.05 30.08
CA SER A 358 -24.54 15.61 29.80
C SER A 358 -24.51 14.75 31.08
N LEU A 359 -24.15 15.32 32.23
CA LEU A 359 -24.10 14.60 33.51
C LEU A 359 -25.43 13.96 33.92
N PRO A 360 -26.61 14.63 33.82
CA PRO A 360 -27.87 14.03 34.23
C PRO A 360 -28.25 12.79 33.41
N LYS A 361 -27.78 12.71 32.15
CA LYS A 361 -28.00 11.55 31.28
C LYS A 361 -27.08 10.39 31.64
N LEU A 362 -25.88 10.69 32.11
CA LEU A 362 -24.91 9.72 32.58
C LEU A 362 -25.31 9.11 33.93
N ASP A 363 -25.83 9.92 34.85
CA ASP A 363 -26.41 9.45 36.12
C ASP A 363 -27.59 8.49 35.87
N LEU A 364 -28.39 8.75 34.83
CA LEU A 364 -29.50 7.88 34.42
C LEU A 364 -29.05 6.51 33.87
N LEU A 365 -27.83 6.45 33.31
CA LEU A 365 -27.24 5.26 32.70
C LEU A 365 -26.38 4.45 33.67
N SER A 366 -25.70 5.09 34.63
CA SER A 366 -24.84 4.44 35.62
C SER A 366 -25.62 3.88 36.82
N GLY A 367 -26.86 4.31 37.04
CA GLY A 367 -27.76 3.76 38.06
C GLY A 367 -27.44 4.17 39.49
N GLU A 368 -26.52 5.11 39.72
CA GLU A 368 -26.26 5.64 41.06
C GLU A 368 -27.37 6.65 41.44
N ARG A 369 -28.14 6.27 42.47
CA ARG A 369 -29.21 7.08 43.04
C ARG A 369 -28.64 8.36 43.65
N SER A 370 -29.34 9.46 43.41
CA SER A 370 -29.29 10.67 44.25
C SER A 370 -29.42 10.31 45.72
N GLU A 371 -28.47 10.80 46.53
CA GLU A 371 -28.73 11.53 47.77
C GLU A 371 -27.85 12.77 47.83
#